data_AF-A0A173XTS9-F1
#
_entry.id   AF-A0A173XTS9-F1
#
_cell.length_a   1.000
_cell.length_b   1.000
_cell.length_c   1.000
_cell.angle_alpha   90.00
_cell.angle_beta   90.00
_cell.angle_gamma   90.00
#
_symmetry.space_group_name_H-M   'P 1'
#
loop_
_entity.id
_entity.type
_entity.pdbx_description
1 polymer ?
#
loop_
_entity_poly.entity_id
_entity_poly.type
_entity_poly.pdbx_seq_one_letter_code
_entity_poly.pdbx_strand_id
1 'polypeptide(L)'
;MERAEVLRKLADEAVNLIKEFREEACVLGENPLCDVLVNESNDIVIFENGIKEPIEYSLSEISYIFEDDIEGFNNCGSNFNEGIELALREARLEYDKLNKEEFSNYIGRIIYAQFRCEEIYNSLLEIESITRSL
;
A
#
# COMPACT_ATOMS: atom_id res chain seq x y z
N MET A 1 -11.45 -17.27 20.73
CA MET A 1 -10.74 -17.47 19.46
C MET A 1 -9.35 -17.96 19.82
N GLU A 2 -8.87 -19.05 19.22
CA GLU A 2 -7.53 -19.58 19.49
C GLU A 2 -6.48 -18.68 18.82
N ARG A 3 -5.31 -18.49 19.43
CA ARG A 3 -4.25 -17.57 18.94
C ARG A 3 -3.97 -17.74 17.45
N ALA A 4 -3.84 -18.99 16.99
CA ALA A 4 -3.58 -19.32 15.59
C ALA A 4 -4.72 -18.86 14.64
N GLU A 5 -5.98 -18.94 15.08
CA GLU A 5 -7.13 -18.49 14.29
C GLU A 5 -7.14 -16.95 14.17
N VAL A 6 -6.73 -16.23 15.21
CA VAL A 6 -6.58 -14.77 15.17
C VAL A 6 -5.49 -14.37 14.18
N LEU A 7 -4.31 -14.99 14.29
CA LEU A 7 -3.18 -14.70 13.40
C LEU A 7 -3.51 -14.97 11.94
N ARG A 8 -4.21 -16.08 11.64
CA ARG A 8 -4.61 -16.38 10.26
C ARG A 8 -5.55 -15.31 9.68
N LYS A 9 -6.53 -14.86 10.46
CA LYS A 9 -7.47 -13.80 10.06
C LYS A 9 -6.76 -12.47 9.81
N LEU A 10 -5.86 -12.08 10.70
CA LEU A 10 -5.04 -10.87 10.54
C LEU A 10 -4.14 -10.97 9.30
N ALA A 11 -3.58 -12.14 9.00
CA ALA A 11 -2.80 -12.36 7.79
C ALA A 11 -3.64 -12.18 6.52
N ASP A 12 -4.82 -12.80 6.47
CA ASP A 12 -5.72 -12.67 5.32
C ASP A 12 -6.19 -11.22 5.12
N GLU A 13 -6.40 -10.48 6.22
CA GLU A 13 -6.73 -9.06 6.17
C GLU A 13 -5.55 -8.22 5.63
N ALA A 14 -4.34 -8.44 6.15
CA ALA A 14 -3.13 -7.76 5.67
C ALA A 14 -2.88 -8.00 4.16
N VAL A 15 -3.09 -9.23 3.67
CA VAL A 15 -3.01 -9.55 2.23
C VAL A 15 -3.94 -8.67 1.40
N ASN A 16 -5.20 -8.51 1.84
CA ASN A 16 -6.18 -7.71 1.10
C ASN A 16 -5.80 -6.22 1.12
N LEU A 17 -5.36 -5.72 2.28
CA LEU A 17 -4.89 -4.35 2.45
C LEU A 17 -3.68 -4.04 1.55
N ILE A 18 -2.70 -4.94 1.49
CA ILE A 18 -1.51 -4.78 0.64
C ILE A 18 -1.89 -4.74 -0.86
N LYS A 19 -2.80 -5.62 -1.29
CA LYS A 19 -3.30 -5.62 -2.67
C LYS A 19 -4.00 -4.30 -3.01
N GLU A 20 -4.89 -3.83 -2.12
CA GLU A 20 -5.61 -2.59 -2.29
C GLU A 20 -4.65 -1.38 -2.33
N PHE A 21 -3.69 -1.29 -1.40
CA PHE A 21 -2.70 -0.21 -1.39
C PHE A 21 -1.96 -0.13 -2.72
N ARG A 22 -1.47 -1.27 -3.20
CA ARG A 22 -0.71 -1.35 -4.45
C ARG A 22 -1.56 -0.98 -5.66
N GLU A 23 -2.84 -1.36 -5.69
CA GLU A 23 -3.79 -0.99 -6.74
C GLU A 23 -4.08 0.53 -6.76
N GLU A 24 -4.36 1.13 -5.59
CA GLU A 24 -4.62 2.57 -5.49
C GLU A 24 -3.37 3.40 -5.83
N ALA A 25 -2.20 2.96 -5.39
CA ALA A 25 -0.93 3.63 -5.68
C ALA A 25 -0.55 3.61 -7.17
N CYS A 26 -1.19 2.78 -8.00
CA CYS A 26 -0.98 2.76 -9.46
C CYS A 26 -1.35 4.07 -10.15
N VAL A 27 -2.06 4.97 -9.48
CA VAL A 27 -2.29 6.32 -10.01
C VAL A 27 -0.97 7.08 -10.24
N LEU A 28 0.11 6.70 -9.55
CA LEU A 28 1.44 7.29 -9.67
C LEU A 28 2.38 6.55 -10.63
N GLY A 29 2.00 5.37 -11.12
CA GLY A 29 2.88 4.54 -11.93
C GLY A 29 2.43 3.09 -12.06
N GLU A 30 3.33 2.23 -12.49
CA GLU A 30 3.02 0.80 -12.63
C GLU A 30 2.97 0.10 -11.26
N ASN A 31 2.07 -0.89 -11.12
CA ASN A 31 2.06 -1.77 -9.95
C ASN A 31 3.25 -2.74 -10.01
N PRO A 32 4.19 -2.72 -9.05
CA PRO A 32 5.22 -3.74 -9.00
C PRO A 32 4.69 -5.08 -8.47
N LEU A 33 3.55 -5.10 -7.76
CA LEU A 33 3.02 -6.30 -7.11
C LEU A 33 2.57 -7.35 -8.14
N CYS A 34 3.19 -8.53 -8.09
CA CYS A 34 2.80 -9.69 -8.88
C CYS A 34 1.86 -10.61 -8.09
N ASP A 35 2.20 -10.90 -6.83
CA ASP A 35 1.37 -11.71 -5.94
C ASP A 35 1.71 -11.43 -4.46
N VAL A 36 0.77 -11.75 -3.57
CA VAL A 36 0.99 -11.74 -2.12
C VAL A 36 0.15 -12.83 -1.46
N LEU A 37 0.80 -13.62 -0.62
CA LEU A 37 0.25 -14.82 0.00
C LEU A 37 0.70 -14.99 1.45
N VAL A 38 -0.01 -15.83 2.19
CA VAL A 38 0.30 -16.17 3.59
C VAL A 38 0.96 -17.54 3.64
N ASN A 39 2.11 -17.65 4.32
CA ASN A 39 2.79 -18.92 4.51
C ASN A 39 2.26 -19.72 5.72
N GLU A 40 2.84 -20.90 6.00
CA GLU A 40 2.42 -21.77 7.12
C GLU A 40 2.66 -21.14 8.51
N SER A 41 3.57 -20.17 8.61
CA SER A 41 3.88 -19.42 9.82
C SER A 41 2.97 -18.19 10.02
N ASN A 42 2.06 -17.93 9.09
CA ASN A 42 1.24 -16.72 8.97
C ASN A 42 2.02 -15.46 8.60
N ASP A 43 3.24 -15.60 8.09
CA ASP A 43 3.98 -14.47 7.53
C ASP A 43 3.47 -14.15 6.12
N ILE A 44 3.66 -12.90 5.71
CA ILE A 44 3.24 -12.39 4.41
C ILE A 44 4.41 -12.50 3.44
N VAL A 45 4.19 -13.16 2.31
CA VAL A 45 5.18 -13.36 1.25
C VAL A 45 4.77 -12.56 0.04
N ILE A 46 5.64 -11.66 -0.42
CA ILE A 46 5.38 -10.71 -1.51
C ILE A 46 6.27 -11.03 -2.71
N PHE A 47 5.65 -11.05 -3.89
CA PHE A 47 6.32 -11.21 -5.17
C PHE A 47 6.17 -9.91 -5.96
N GLU A 48 7.28 -9.30 -6.36
CA GLU A 48 7.29 -8.06 -7.12
C GLU A 48 8.09 -8.18 -8.42
N ASN A 49 7.67 -7.44 -9.44
CA ASN A 49 8.34 -7.40 -10.73
C ASN A 49 9.72 -6.75 -10.60
N GLY A 50 10.76 -7.40 -11.15
CA GLY A 50 12.14 -6.92 -11.06
C GLY A 50 12.89 -7.37 -9.80
N ILE A 51 12.22 -7.98 -8.83
CA ILE A 51 12.85 -8.61 -7.66
C ILE A 51 12.98 -10.13 -7.93
N LYS A 52 14.18 -10.68 -7.68
CA LYS A 52 14.47 -12.09 -8.00
C LYS A 52 13.87 -13.10 -7.03
N GLU A 53 13.81 -12.73 -5.75
CA GLU A 53 13.37 -13.60 -4.67
C GLU A 53 12.18 -12.94 -3.96
N PRO A 54 11.16 -13.69 -3.53
CA PRO A 54 10.09 -13.12 -2.74
C PRO A 54 10.62 -12.55 -1.43
N ILE A 55 9.95 -11.52 -0.94
CA ILE A 55 10.28 -10.89 0.35
C ILE A 55 9.24 -11.35 1.36
N GLU A 56 9.71 -11.77 2.55
CA GLU A 56 8.85 -12.24 3.63
C GLU A 56 8.81 -11.23 4.77
N TYR A 57 7.61 -10.97 5.29
CA TYR A 57 7.35 -10.04 6.38
C TYR A 57 6.54 -10.73 7.47
N SER A 58 7.01 -10.60 8.70
CA SER A 58 6.21 -10.98 9.87
C SER A 58 5.01 -10.04 10.02
N LEU A 59 3.87 -10.58 10.45
CA LEU A 59 2.71 -9.75 10.83
C LEU A 59 3.03 -8.73 11.93
N SER A 60 4.04 -8.98 12.75
CA SER A 60 4.46 -8.06 13.79
C SER A 60 5.23 -6.84 13.27
N GLU A 61 5.56 -6.79 11.97
CA GLU A 61 6.37 -5.75 11.31
C GLU A 61 5.86 -5.51 9.87
N ILE A 62 4.57 -5.77 9.61
CA ILE A 62 4.00 -5.74 8.27
C ILE A 62 3.85 -4.33 7.68
N SER A 63 3.72 -3.28 8.51
CA SER A 63 3.63 -1.90 8.01
C SER A 63 4.94 -1.42 7.40
N TYR A 64 6.07 -2.06 7.74
CA TYR A 64 7.40 -1.73 7.21
C TYR A 64 7.44 -1.75 5.67
N ILE A 65 6.56 -2.52 5.01
CA ILE A 65 6.45 -2.55 3.54
C ILE A 65 6.18 -1.15 2.94
N PHE A 66 5.45 -0.30 3.67
CA PHE A 66 5.01 1.02 3.19
C PHE A 66 5.52 2.19 4.05
N GLU A 67 6.33 1.92 5.08
CA GLU A 67 6.86 2.97 5.97
C GLU A 67 7.66 4.02 5.17
N ASP A 68 8.57 3.58 4.30
CA ASP A 68 9.33 4.49 3.43
C ASP A 68 8.44 5.23 2.42
N ASP A 69 7.36 4.59 1.96
CA ASP A 69 6.41 5.20 1.02
C ASP A 69 5.61 6.32 1.70
N ILE A 70 5.16 6.12 2.94
CA ILE A 70 4.23 7.02 3.66
C ILE A 70 4.96 8.00 4.59
N GLU A 71 5.86 7.50 5.45
CA GLU A 71 6.59 8.28 6.44
C GLU A 71 7.92 8.84 5.89
N GLY A 72 8.49 8.18 4.88
CA GLY A 72 9.73 8.59 4.24
C GLY A 72 10.98 8.16 5.02
N PHE A 73 12.12 8.09 4.32
CA PHE A 73 13.38 7.70 4.94
C PHE A 73 14.04 8.89 5.65
N ASN A 74 14.14 8.87 6.98
CA ASN A 74 14.91 9.86 7.77
C ASN A 74 14.58 11.35 7.48
N ASN A 75 13.30 11.71 7.32
CA ASN A 75 12.86 13.07 6.95
C ASN A 75 13.35 13.59 5.57
N CYS A 76 13.82 12.70 4.70
CA CYS A 76 13.96 12.98 3.28
C CYS A 76 12.73 12.39 2.58
N GLY A 77 11.64 13.18 2.49
CA GLY A 77 10.56 13.05 1.51
C GLY A 77 9.95 11.66 1.28
N SER A 78 8.69 11.45 1.66
CA SER A 78 7.95 10.22 1.31
C SER A 78 7.70 10.14 -0.20
N ASN A 79 8.21 9.08 -0.84
CA ASN A 79 8.07 8.86 -2.29
C ASN A 79 6.61 8.90 -2.75
N PHE A 80 5.68 8.42 -1.92
CA PHE A 80 4.26 8.38 -2.27
C PHE A 80 3.60 9.77 -2.19
N ASN A 81 3.69 10.45 -1.04
CA ASN A 81 3.05 11.76 -0.86
C ASN A 81 3.67 12.84 -1.78
N GLU A 82 4.98 12.82 -1.98
CA GLU A 82 5.63 13.68 -2.99
C GLU A 82 5.15 13.33 -4.41
N GLY A 83 4.97 12.04 -4.71
CA GLY A 83 4.39 11.57 -5.96
C GLY A 83 2.96 12.08 -6.18
N ILE A 84 2.11 12.06 -5.15
CA ILE A 84 0.75 12.62 -5.19
C ILE A 84 0.78 14.13 -5.46
N GLU A 85 1.61 14.88 -4.74
CA GLU A 85 1.75 16.33 -4.94
C GLU A 85 2.21 16.66 -6.36
N LEU A 86 3.18 15.89 -6.88
CA LEU A 86 3.65 16.02 -8.25
C LEU A 86 2.54 15.70 -9.26
N ALA A 87 1.83 14.59 -9.07
CA ALA A 87 0.73 14.17 -9.94
C ALA A 87 -0.39 15.23 -9.99
N LEU A 88 -0.75 15.83 -8.85
CA LEU A 88 -1.72 16.94 -8.80
C LEU A 88 -1.22 18.20 -9.51
N ARG A 89 0.07 18.52 -9.38
CA ARG A 89 0.68 19.66 -10.07
C ARG A 89 0.70 19.45 -11.58
N GLU A 90 1.03 18.24 -12.02
CA GLU A 90 1.14 17.85 -13.43
C GLU A 90 -0.22 17.55 -14.07
N ALA A 91 -1.27 17.29 -13.28
CA ALA A 91 -2.61 17.05 -13.82
C ALA A 91 -3.10 18.18 -14.74
N ARG A 92 -2.64 19.42 -14.53
CA ARG A 92 -2.94 20.53 -15.46
C ARG A 92 -2.50 20.25 -16.90
N LEU A 93 -1.44 19.48 -17.10
CA LEU A 93 -0.96 19.06 -18.43
C LEU A 93 -1.92 18.09 -19.13
N GLU A 94 -2.79 17.43 -18.35
CA GLU A 94 -3.79 16.48 -18.85
C GLU A 94 -5.15 17.16 -19.14
N TYR A 95 -5.37 18.39 -18.68
CA TYR A 95 -6.66 19.09 -18.82
C TYR A 95 -7.09 19.26 -20.27
N ASP A 96 -6.16 19.59 -21.17
CA ASP A 96 -6.45 19.76 -22.59
C ASP A 96 -6.51 18.43 -23.36
N LYS A 97 -6.10 17.32 -22.74
CA LYS A 97 -6.05 15.97 -23.34
C LYS A 97 -7.27 15.13 -22.99
N LEU A 98 -7.91 15.40 -21.85
CA LEU A 98 -9.03 14.64 -21.30
C LEU A 98 -10.33 15.44 -21.40
N ASN A 99 -11.45 14.74 -21.53
CA ASN A 99 -12.76 15.37 -21.37
C ASN A 99 -13.07 15.65 -19.88
N LYS A 100 -14.15 16.40 -19.61
CA LYS A 100 -14.54 16.81 -18.25
C LYS A 100 -14.63 15.63 -17.27
N GLU A 101 -15.26 14.54 -17.68
CA GLU A 101 -15.50 13.36 -16.84
C GLU A 101 -14.20 12.61 -16.60
N GLU A 102 -13.43 12.36 -17.64
CA GLU A 102 -12.10 11.73 -17.55
C GLU A 102 -11.16 12.52 -16.64
N PHE A 103 -11.10 13.84 -16.80
CA PHE A 103 -10.25 14.70 -15.97
C PHE A 103 -10.71 14.70 -14.50
N SER A 104 -12.01 14.77 -14.26
CA SER A 104 -12.57 14.77 -12.90
C SER A 104 -12.32 13.42 -12.22
N ASN A 105 -12.47 12.31 -12.94
CA ASN A 105 -12.15 10.97 -12.45
C ASN A 105 -10.65 10.81 -12.19
N TYR A 106 -9.79 11.33 -13.06
CA TYR A 106 -8.33 11.30 -12.87
C TYR A 106 -7.90 12.02 -11.58
N ILE A 107 -8.33 13.27 -11.39
CA ILE A 107 -8.06 14.01 -10.14
C ILE A 107 -8.66 13.29 -8.93
N GLY A 108 -9.89 12.80 -9.06
CA GLY A 108 -10.57 12.07 -7.99
C GLY A 108 -9.80 10.84 -7.54
N ARG A 109 -9.23 10.07 -8.47
CA ARG A 109 -8.40 8.90 -8.16
C ARG A 109 -7.10 9.27 -7.45
N ILE A 110 -6.42 10.35 -7.86
CA ILE A 110 -5.20 10.81 -7.18
C ILE A 110 -5.50 11.15 -5.71
N ILE A 111 -6.55 11.95 -5.48
CA ILE A 111 -6.93 12.36 -4.13
C ILE A 111 -7.42 11.16 -3.29
N TYR A 112 -8.19 10.26 -3.89
CA TYR A 112 -8.68 9.07 -3.22
C TYR A 112 -7.52 8.16 -2.78
N ALA A 113 -6.56 7.91 -3.68
CA ALA A 113 -5.39 7.08 -3.38
C ALA A 113 -4.60 7.64 -2.20
N GLN A 114 -4.41 8.97 -2.12
CA GLN A 114 -3.74 9.61 -0.99
C GLN A 114 -4.36 9.19 0.36
N PHE A 115 -5.67 9.42 0.52
CA PHE A 115 -6.35 9.12 1.78
C PHE A 115 -6.42 7.61 2.03
N ARG A 116 -6.72 6.81 0.99
CA ARG A 116 -6.94 5.39 1.18
C ARG A 116 -5.66 4.64 1.51
N CYS A 117 -4.55 4.99 0.87
CA CYS A 117 -3.23 4.40 1.18
C CYS A 117 -2.79 4.74 2.62
N GLU A 118 -3.03 5.96 3.11
CA GLU A 118 -2.78 6.31 4.51
C GLU A 118 -3.66 5.53 5.49
N GLU A 119 -4.95 5.37 5.20
CA GLU A 119 -5.85 4.54 6.02
C GLU A 119 -5.37 3.09 6.09
N ILE A 120 -4.99 2.52 4.95
CA ILE A 120 -4.47 1.15 4.88
C ILE A 120 -3.19 1.00 5.70
N TYR A 121 -2.25 1.95 5.59
CA TYR A 121 -1.02 1.94 6.38
C TYR A 121 -1.32 1.93 7.89
N ASN A 122 -2.27 2.75 8.33
CA ASN A 122 -2.71 2.76 9.74
C ASN A 122 -3.38 1.44 10.16
N SER A 123 -4.19 0.81 9.30
CA SER A 123 -4.76 -0.51 9.57
C SER A 123 -3.67 -1.60 9.71
N LEU A 124 -2.60 -1.52 8.91
CA LEU A 124 -1.47 -2.43 9.05
C LEU A 124 -0.73 -2.24 10.39
N LEU A 125 -0.53 -0.99 10.85
CA LEU A 125 0.00 -0.69 12.18
C LEU A 125 -0.87 -1.26 13.31
N GLU A 126 -2.20 -1.21 13.16
CA GLU A 126 -3.13 -1.83 14.12
C GLU A 126 -2.98 -3.35 14.16
N ILE A 127 -2.85 -4.00 12.99
CA ILE A 127 -2.58 -5.44 12.88
C ILE A 127 -1.28 -5.80 13.60
N GLU A 128 -0.22 -5.02 13.43
CA GLU A 128 1.05 -5.25 14.16
C GLU A 128 0.86 -5.16 15.67
N SER A 129 0.15 -4.13 16.13
CA SER A 129 -0.12 -3.90 17.55
C SER A 129 -0.87 -5.07 18.18
N ILE A 130 -1.92 -5.55 17.51
CA ILE A 130 -2.68 -6.73 17.93
C ILE A 130 -1.75 -7.95 17.94
N THR A 131 -1.00 -8.17 16.86
CA THR A 131 -0.10 -9.33 16.71
C THR A 131 0.94 -9.40 17.83
N ARG A 132 1.58 -8.27 18.17
CA ARG A 132 2.58 -8.18 19.25
C ARG A 132 1.98 -8.44 20.65
N SER A 133 0.66 -8.29 20.80
CA SER A 133 -0.05 -8.52 22.07
C SER A 133 -0.54 -9.96 22.29
N LEU A 134 -0.45 -10.83 21.26
CA LEU A 134 -0.95 -12.21 21.24
C LEU A 134 0.11 -13.27 21.59
#